data_AF-A0AAU4L2K2-F1
#
_entry.id   AF-A0AAU4L2K2-F1
#
_cell.length_a   1.000
_cell.length_b   1.000
_cell.length_c   1.000
_cell.angle_alpha   90.00
_cell.angle_beta   90.00
_cell.angle_gamma   90.00
#
_symmetry.space_group_name_H-M   'P 1'
#
loop_
_entity.id
_entity.type
_entity.pdbx_description
1 polymer ?
#
loop_
_entity_poly.entity_id
_entity_poly.type
_entity_poly.pdbx_seq_one_letter_code
_entity_poly.pdbx_strand_id
1 'polypeptide(L)'
;MDNSDLRSFRETLQTLIVESGSSSDVLSQLLGENQACHELLTGARLPTLSEATLLGAYFNVDPRILRLEKQPSLGVSLRLGRVDGLHDVTTAVEHATRLLSVDRLTREWGFKEATENLSSFSPSKTWHDRQAGEITANRLRNFLDMDPIEPVVDLTEFVESLGYAVEYRPLPSDVHGISVPEEWDGFTAWIILINSEDGWGRQRFTLAHELCHVLQRDAGHVIVDRATVDDRRAERIADSFARHFLLTNESVDNALKSYGHVDSWKQAAELISSLMLNYGISRDATLIALRESQDQRVTESALDSCSQVPVSTIMRESGRIHDWMEMNQTRGVSFPSARLTTQALDAYSKGLISLQSVADVISNGDTLHAANQLREAGWEDFAGV
;
A
#
# COMPACT_ATOMS: atom_id res chain seq x y z
N MET A 1 26.82 -19.79 -20.95
CA MET A 1 25.76 -19.89 -19.93
C MET A 1 26.43 -20.01 -18.60
N ASP A 2 26.10 -19.11 -17.67
CA ASP A 2 26.64 -19.18 -16.32
C ASP A 2 25.97 -20.33 -15.57
N ASN A 3 26.73 -21.09 -14.77
CA ASN A 3 26.20 -22.21 -13.97
C ASN A 3 25.19 -21.70 -12.92
N SER A 4 25.30 -20.40 -12.59
CA SER A 4 24.34 -19.61 -11.82
C SER A 4 22.93 -19.59 -12.45
N ASP A 5 22.83 -19.37 -13.76
CA ASP A 5 21.55 -19.17 -14.44
C ASP A 5 20.73 -20.46 -14.49
N LEU A 6 21.38 -21.59 -14.77
CA LEU A 6 20.74 -22.90 -14.79
C LEU A 6 20.23 -23.33 -13.40
N ARG A 7 21.00 -23.02 -12.35
CA ARG A 7 20.55 -23.23 -10.97
C ARG A 7 19.32 -22.35 -10.66
N SER A 8 19.38 -21.07 -11.01
CA SER A 8 18.28 -20.12 -10.74
C SER A 8 16.99 -20.51 -11.48
N PHE A 9 17.09 -20.93 -12.74
CA PHE A 9 15.96 -21.45 -13.51
C PHE A 9 15.39 -22.73 -12.89
N ARG A 10 16.23 -23.70 -12.50
CA ARG A 10 15.75 -24.95 -11.90
C ARG A 10 14.98 -24.71 -10.61
N GLU A 11 15.51 -23.87 -9.74
CA GLU A 11 14.85 -23.48 -8.49
C GLU A 11 13.51 -22.79 -8.77
N THR A 12 13.49 -21.87 -9.75
CA THR A 12 12.27 -21.19 -10.22
C THR A 12 11.22 -22.20 -10.68
N LEU A 13 11.59 -23.12 -11.57
CA LEU A 13 10.65 -24.11 -12.10
C LEU A 13 10.15 -25.06 -11.00
N GLN A 14 11.02 -25.49 -10.08
CA GLN A 14 10.64 -26.37 -8.98
C GLN A 14 9.59 -25.74 -8.06
N THR A 15 9.73 -24.46 -7.71
CA THR A 15 8.73 -23.87 -6.81
C THR A 15 7.38 -23.68 -7.49
N LEU A 16 7.34 -23.25 -8.76
CA LEU A 16 6.08 -23.16 -9.53
C LEU A 16 5.34 -24.50 -9.58
N ILE A 17 6.06 -25.61 -9.68
CA ILE A 17 5.50 -26.96 -9.68
C ILE A 17 4.90 -27.31 -8.32
N VAL A 18 5.63 -27.02 -7.24
CA VAL A 18 5.18 -27.29 -5.87
C VAL A 18 3.90 -26.52 -5.56
N GLU A 19 3.85 -25.23 -5.89
CA GLU A 19 2.70 -24.39 -5.55
C GLU A 19 1.46 -24.68 -6.38
N SER A 20 1.63 -24.92 -7.68
CA SER A 20 0.51 -25.30 -8.54
C SER A 20 0.03 -26.73 -8.29
N GLY A 21 0.71 -27.50 -7.43
CA GLY A 21 0.43 -28.92 -7.21
C GLY A 21 0.62 -29.76 -8.48
N SER A 22 1.46 -29.32 -9.41
CA SER A 22 1.63 -29.94 -10.71
C SER A 22 2.48 -31.20 -10.64
N SER A 23 2.12 -32.24 -11.39
CA SER A 23 2.91 -33.46 -11.52
C SER A 23 3.86 -33.39 -12.73
N SER A 24 4.90 -34.23 -12.73
CA SER A 24 5.79 -34.37 -13.89
C SER A 24 5.03 -34.81 -15.15
N ASP A 25 3.98 -35.62 -15.00
CA ASP A 25 3.19 -36.13 -16.12
C ASP A 25 2.44 -35.01 -16.85
N VAL A 26 1.90 -34.04 -16.10
CA VAL A 26 1.23 -32.87 -16.66
C VAL A 26 2.20 -32.00 -17.45
N LEU A 27 3.43 -31.82 -16.94
CA LEU A 27 4.45 -31.03 -17.63
C LEU A 27 5.00 -31.73 -18.87
N SER A 28 5.18 -33.05 -18.81
CA SER A 28 5.54 -33.85 -19.99
C SER A 28 4.46 -33.75 -21.08
N GLN A 29 3.19 -33.77 -20.70
CA GLN A 29 2.07 -33.60 -21.63
C GLN A 29 2.03 -32.18 -22.23
N LEU A 30 2.33 -31.16 -21.42
CA LEU A 30 2.38 -29.75 -21.83
C LEU A 30 3.52 -29.49 -22.83
N LEU A 31 4.71 -30.04 -22.57
CA LEU A 31 5.92 -29.82 -23.37
C LEU A 31 6.03 -30.74 -24.59
N GLY A 32 5.22 -31.80 -24.65
CA GLY A 32 5.14 -32.73 -25.78
C GLY A 32 6.25 -33.78 -25.83
N GLU A 33 7.34 -33.64 -25.06
CA GLU A 33 8.47 -34.57 -25.04
C GLU A 33 8.99 -34.84 -23.61
N ASN A 34 9.05 -36.12 -23.21
CA ASN A 34 9.57 -36.55 -21.90
C ASN A 34 11.03 -36.14 -21.67
N GLN A 35 11.85 -36.13 -22.72
CA GLN A 35 13.26 -35.76 -22.61
C GLN A 35 13.42 -34.25 -22.33
N ALA A 36 12.68 -33.40 -23.04
CA ALA A 36 12.68 -31.96 -22.80
C ALA A 36 12.22 -31.62 -21.38
N CYS A 37 11.15 -32.27 -20.89
CA CYS A 37 10.70 -32.10 -19.51
C CYS A 37 11.78 -32.48 -18.50
N HIS A 38 12.47 -33.61 -18.69
CA HIS A 38 13.55 -34.04 -17.80
C HIS A 38 14.73 -33.06 -17.78
N GLU A 39 15.16 -32.58 -18.94
CA GLU A 39 16.25 -31.61 -19.07
C GLU A 39 15.93 -30.28 -18.36
N LEU A 40 14.69 -29.80 -18.45
CA LEU A 40 14.26 -28.59 -17.76
C LEU A 40 14.15 -28.77 -16.24
N LEU A 41 13.54 -29.87 -15.78
CA LEU A 41 13.38 -30.16 -14.35
C LEU A 41 14.71 -30.36 -13.62
N THR A 42 15.71 -30.91 -14.31
CA THR A 42 17.06 -31.11 -13.76
C THR A 42 17.94 -29.86 -13.85
N GLY A 43 17.51 -28.83 -14.59
CA GLY A 43 18.30 -27.63 -14.86
C GLY A 43 19.44 -27.85 -15.84
N ALA A 44 19.35 -28.83 -16.75
CA ALA A 44 20.38 -29.09 -17.75
C ALA A 44 20.48 -27.98 -18.81
N ARG A 45 19.38 -27.27 -19.06
CA ARG A 45 19.30 -26.12 -19.97
C ARG A 45 18.18 -25.15 -19.58
N LEU A 46 18.23 -23.94 -20.14
CA LEU A 46 17.08 -23.02 -20.12
C LEU A 46 16.02 -23.44 -21.15
N PRO A 47 14.76 -23.02 -20.96
CA PRO A 47 13.69 -23.26 -21.92
C PRO A 47 13.90 -22.42 -23.19
N THR A 48 13.50 -23.00 -24.32
CA THR A 48 13.31 -22.26 -25.57
C THR A 48 12.16 -21.26 -25.42
N LEU A 49 12.01 -20.31 -26.35
CA LEU A 49 10.89 -19.37 -26.34
C LEU A 49 9.53 -20.07 -26.34
N SER A 50 9.38 -21.16 -27.12
CA SER A 50 8.13 -21.92 -27.18
C SER A 50 7.82 -22.61 -25.84
N GLU A 51 8.81 -23.30 -25.25
CA GLU A 51 8.65 -23.97 -23.96
C GLU A 51 8.36 -22.97 -22.84
N ALA A 52 9.07 -21.83 -22.83
CA ALA A 52 8.82 -20.76 -21.88
C ALA A 52 7.43 -20.14 -22.05
N THR A 53 6.91 -20.08 -23.29
CA THR A 53 5.54 -19.60 -23.56
C THR A 53 4.50 -20.58 -23.03
N LEU A 54 4.69 -21.88 -23.25
CA LEU A 54 3.79 -22.92 -22.75
C LEU A 54 3.79 -22.99 -21.22
N LEU A 55 4.98 -23.03 -20.61
CA LEU A 55 5.13 -23.01 -19.15
C LEU A 55 4.62 -21.71 -18.56
N GLY A 56 4.86 -20.58 -19.22
CA GLY A 56 4.35 -19.28 -18.81
C GLY A 56 2.83 -19.21 -18.84
N ALA A 57 2.19 -19.74 -19.88
CA ALA A 57 0.74 -19.85 -19.95
C ALA A 57 0.17 -20.78 -18.88
N TYR A 58 0.83 -21.91 -18.60
CA TYR A 58 0.39 -22.89 -17.62
C TYR A 58 0.51 -22.39 -16.17
N PHE A 59 1.66 -21.81 -15.81
CA PHE A 59 1.91 -21.28 -14.47
C PHE A 59 1.44 -19.84 -14.27
N ASN A 60 0.90 -19.21 -15.31
CA ASN A 60 0.52 -17.80 -15.35
C ASN A 60 1.70 -16.87 -14.96
N VAL A 61 2.83 -17.03 -15.66
CA VAL A 61 4.10 -16.30 -15.49
C VAL A 61 4.60 -15.77 -16.84
N ASP A 62 5.18 -14.56 -16.89
CA ASP A 62 5.76 -14.02 -18.13
C ASP A 62 6.91 -14.93 -18.63
N PRO A 63 6.87 -15.40 -19.90
CA PRO A 63 7.88 -16.29 -20.49
C PRO A 63 9.32 -15.76 -20.40
N ARG A 64 9.51 -14.44 -20.35
CA ARG A 64 10.83 -13.79 -20.20
C ARG A 64 11.46 -14.07 -18.84
N ILE A 65 10.67 -14.32 -17.80
CA ILE A 65 11.16 -14.69 -16.47
C ILE A 65 11.79 -16.08 -16.49
N LEU A 66 11.11 -17.04 -17.12
CA LEU A 66 11.59 -18.43 -17.23
C LEU A 66 12.85 -18.55 -18.09
N ARG A 67 13.09 -17.56 -18.96
CA ARG A 67 14.31 -17.42 -19.76
C ARG A 67 15.36 -16.52 -19.12
N LEU A 68 15.10 -16.00 -17.92
CA LEU A 68 15.96 -15.08 -17.17
C LEU A 68 16.31 -13.79 -17.93
N GLU A 69 15.44 -13.39 -18.87
CA GLU A 69 15.57 -12.16 -19.67
C GLU A 69 15.03 -10.94 -18.90
N LYS A 70 14.21 -11.18 -17.87
CA LYS A 70 13.65 -10.15 -16.99
C LYS A 70 13.69 -10.66 -15.55
N GLN A 71 13.86 -9.77 -14.59
CA GLN A 71 13.78 -10.14 -13.17
C GLN A 71 12.34 -10.57 -12.82
N PRO A 72 12.18 -11.64 -12.01
CA PRO A 72 10.86 -12.09 -11.57
C PRO A 72 10.07 -10.93 -11.00
N SER A 73 8.84 -10.73 -11.49
CA SER A 73 7.92 -9.81 -10.82
C SER A 73 7.60 -10.37 -9.43
N LEU A 74 7.18 -9.49 -8.55
CA LEU A 74 6.96 -9.83 -7.15
C LEU A 74 5.96 -10.97 -6.94
N GLY A 75 4.85 -10.97 -7.68
CA GLY A 75 3.87 -12.06 -7.63
C GLY A 75 4.47 -13.41 -8.02
N VAL A 76 5.45 -13.41 -8.93
CA VAL A 76 6.22 -14.62 -9.27
C VAL A 76 7.16 -14.96 -8.13
N SER A 77 7.89 -14.00 -7.55
CA SER A 77 8.81 -14.25 -6.43
C SER A 77 8.12 -14.83 -5.19
N LEU A 78 6.90 -14.38 -4.89
CA LEU A 78 6.06 -14.94 -3.83
C LEU A 78 5.64 -16.37 -4.16
N ARG A 79 5.22 -16.60 -5.41
CA ARG A 79 4.97 -17.94 -5.93
C ARG A 79 6.21 -18.85 -6.01
N LEU A 80 7.38 -18.29 -5.72
CA LEU A 80 8.65 -18.99 -5.69
C LEU A 80 9.19 -19.13 -4.27
N GLY A 81 8.45 -18.69 -3.25
CA GLY A 81 8.86 -18.74 -1.85
C GLY A 81 10.16 -17.98 -1.56
N ARG A 82 10.56 -17.03 -2.42
CA ARG A 82 11.88 -16.38 -2.37
C ARG A 82 11.93 -15.10 -1.52
N VAL A 83 10.82 -14.71 -0.88
CA VAL A 83 10.80 -13.51 -0.03
C VAL A 83 10.65 -13.91 1.44
N ASP A 84 11.80 -14.07 2.11
CA ASP A 84 11.86 -14.27 3.55
C ASP A 84 11.12 -13.11 4.26
N GLY A 85 10.15 -13.43 5.12
CA GLY A 85 9.41 -12.45 5.93
C GLY A 85 8.03 -12.00 5.40
N LEU A 86 7.55 -12.54 4.26
CA LEU A 86 6.22 -12.22 3.69
C LEU A 86 5.18 -13.35 3.79
N HIS A 87 5.49 -14.46 4.49
CA HIS A 87 4.64 -15.66 4.45
C HIS A 87 3.22 -15.43 5.00
N ASP A 88 3.10 -14.65 6.08
CA ASP A 88 1.84 -14.27 6.71
C ASP A 88 1.03 -13.21 5.95
N VAL A 89 1.68 -12.44 5.06
CA VAL A 89 1.05 -11.43 4.20
C VAL A 89 0.88 -11.87 2.75
N THR A 90 1.22 -13.13 2.43
CA THR A 90 1.25 -13.64 1.05
C THR A 90 -0.09 -13.44 0.34
N THR A 91 -1.21 -13.72 1.00
CA THR A 91 -2.56 -13.52 0.44
C THR A 91 -2.88 -12.06 0.10
N ALA A 92 -2.43 -11.13 0.95
CA ALA A 92 -2.61 -9.70 0.74
C ALA A 92 -1.75 -9.21 -0.43
N VAL A 93 -0.50 -9.67 -0.54
CA VAL A 93 0.37 -9.29 -1.66
C VAL A 93 -0.09 -9.91 -2.99
N GLU A 94 -0.57 -11.15 -2.99
CA GLU A 94 -1.21 -11.76 -4.15
C GLU A 94 -2.44 -10.96 -4.61
N HIS A 95 -3.23 -10.48 -3.66
CA HIS A 95 -4.36 -9.61 -3.94
C HIS A 95 -3.92 -8.29 -4.58
N ALA A 96 -2.97 -7.58 -3.97
CA ALA A 96 -2.41 -6.37 -4.56
C ALA A 96 -1.80 -6.62 -5.96
N THR A 97 -1.20 -7.79 -6.20
CA THR A 97 -0.69 -8.18 -7.53
C THR A 97 -1.80 -8.34 -8.56
N ARG A 98 -2.98 -8.87 -8.17
CA ARG A 98 -4.16 -8.90 -9.04
C ARG A 98 -4.62 -7.49 -9.37
N LEU A 99 -4.68 -6.59 -8.38
CA LEU A 99 -5.02 -5.19 -8.60
C LEU A 99 -4.04 -4.48 -9.53
N LEU A 100 -2.73 -4.70 -9.37
CA LEU A 100 -1.70 -4.20 -10.30
C LEU A 100 -1.94 -4.72 -11.72
N SER A 101 -2.33 -5.99 -11.87
CA SER A 101 -2.64 -6.58 -13.17
C SER A 101 -3.85 -5.91 -13.82
N VAL A 102 -4.89 -5.58 -13.03
CA VAL A 102 -6.07 -4.85 -13.52
C VAL A 102 -5.72 -3.40 -13.88
N ASP A 103 -4.96 -2.69 -13.02
CA ASP A 103 -4.47 -1.33 -13.32
C ASP A 103 -3.67 -1.34 -14.63
N ARG A 104 -2.74 -2.28 -14.78
CA ARG A 104 -1.94 -2.41 -16.00
C ARG A 104 -2.79 -2.63 -17.25
N LEU A 105 -3.67 -3.62 -17.21
CA LEU A 105 -4.54 -3.97 -18.34
C LEU A 105 -5.40 -2.78 -18.77
N THR A 106 -6.04 -2.11 -17.82
CA THR A 106 -6.93 -0.97 -18.10
C THR A 106 -6.17 0.24 -18.64
N ARG A 107 -4.97 0.51 -18.12
CA ARG A 107 -4.09 1.57 -18.64
C ARG A 107 -3.53 1.28 -20.03
N GLU A 108 -3.23 0.02 -20.36
CA GLU A 108 -2.83 -0.41 -21.71
C GLU A 108 -3.94 -0.12 -22.73
N TRP A 109 -5.21 -0.25 -22.32
CA TRP A 109 -6.38 0.12 -23.12
C TRP A 109 -6.71 1.62 -23.13
N GLY A 110 -5.92 2.44 -22.43
CA GLY A 110 -6.09 3.90 -22.40
C GLY A 110 -7.07 4.41 -21.35
N PHE A 111 -7.58 3.56 -20.47
CA PHE A 111 -8.37 3.99 -19.30
C PHE A 111 -7.39 4.40 -18.22
N LYS A 112 -7.25 5.71 -18.03
CA LYS A 112 -6.35 6.30 -17.04
C LYS A 112 -7.08 7.46 -16.38
N GLU A 113 -7.22 7.38 -15.07
CA GLU A 113 -7.65 8.55 -14.29
C GLU A 113 -6.59 9.65 -14.38
N ALA A 114 -7.04 10.91 -14.33
CA ALA A 114 -6.15 12.04 -14.28
C ALA A 114 -5.33 11.99 -12.98
N THR A 115 -4.01 12.18 -13.10
CA THR A 115 -3.12 12.17 -11.93
C THR A 115 -2.24 13.41 -11.91
N GLU A 116 -1.93 13.88 -10.71
CA GLU A 116 -0.95 14.93 -10.50
C GLU A 116 0.43 14.49 -10.98
N ASN A 117 1.15 15.40 -11.65
CA ASN A 117 2.43 15.08 -12.23
C ASN A 117 3.57 15.33 -11.23
N LEU A 118 4.05 14.25 -10.62
CA LEU A 118 5.19 14.27 -9.67
C LEU A 118 6.57 14.11 -10.34
N SER A 119 6.69 14.22 -11.67
CA SER A 119 7.97 13.95 -12.36
C SER A 119 9.11 14.88 -11.97
N SER A 120 8.80 16.12 -11.58
CA SER A 120 9.76 17.12 -11.09
C SER A 120 9.88 17.15 -9.57
N PHE A 121 9.05 16.40 -8.85
CA PHE A 121 9.15 16.25 -7.41
C PHE A 121 10.36 15.36 -7.05
N SER A 122 11.04 15.69 -5.96
CA SER A 122 12.13 14.86 -5.45
C SER A 122 12.17 14.90 -3.92
N PRO A 123 12.11 13.73 -3.26
CA PRO A 123 12.18 13.66 -1.81
C PRO A 123 13.57 14.08 -1.31
N SER A 124 13.64 14.38 -0.01
CA SER A 124 14.89 14.77 0.62
C SER A 124 15.83 13.57 0.73
N LYS A 125 17.09 13.78 0.31
CA LYS A 125 18.19 12.81 0.48
C LYS A 125 19.09 13.15 1.68
N THR A 126 18.65 14.05 2.56
CA THR A 126 19.40 14.45 3.75
C THR A 126 19.76 13.22 4.60
N TRP A 127 20.96 13.22 5.17
CA TRP A 127 21.46 12.08 5.94
C TRP A 127 20.69 11.87 7.24
N HIS A 128 20.28 12.94 7.92
CA HIS A 128 19.46 12.87 9.14
C HIS A 128 18.01 12.50 8.82
N ASP A 129 17.60 11.31 9.25
CA ASP A 129 16.33 10.68 8.88
C ASP A 129 15.11 11.52 9.25
N ARG A 130 15.06 12.06 10.47
CA ARG A 130 13.96 12.93 10.90
C ARG A 130 13.82 14.16 9.98
N GLN A 131 14.92 14.88 9.76
CA GLN A 131 14.94 16.04 8.86
C GLN A 131 14.60 15.66 7.42
N ALA A 132 15.01 14.46 6.97
CA ALA A 132 14.68 14.01 5.63
C ALA A 132 13.17 13.83 5.45
N GLY A 133 12.48 13.21 6.42
CA GLY A 133 11.02 13.08 6.40
C GLY A 133 10.30 14.42 6.43
N GLU A 134 10.67 15.31 7.37
CA GLU A 134 10.10 16.66 7.48
C GLU A 134 10.27 17.49 6.20
N ILE A 135 11.49 17.55 5.66
CA ILE A 135 11.78 18.28 4.42
C ILE A 135 10.97 17.70 3.26
N THR A 136 10.81 16.38 3.20
CA THR A 136 10.03 15.73 2.14
C THR A 136 8.55 16.08 2.25
N ALA A 137 7.98 16.07 3.45
CA ALA A 137 6.60 16.47 3.71
C ALA A 137 6.34 17.92 3.29
N ASN A 138 7.19 18.85 3.75
CA ASN A 138 7.07 20.27 3.41
C ASN A 138 7.27 20.53 1.92
N ARG A 139 8.19 19.81 1.26
CA ARG A 139 8.35 19.88 -0.20
C ARG A 139 7.11 19.41 -0.94
N LEU A 140 6.48 18.32 -0.50
CA LEU A 140 5.30 17.79 -1.17
C LEU A 140 4.12 18.77 -1.03
N ARG A 141 3.87 19.26 0.18
CA ARG A 141 2.83 20.28 0.43
C ARG A 141 3.04 21.52 -0.42
N ASN A 142 4.26 22.05 -0.45
CA ASN A 142 4.59 23.22 -1.28
C ASN A 142 4.51 22.94 -2.78
N PHE A 143 4.88 21.73 -3.22
CA PHE A 143 4.81 21.35 -4.63
C PHE A 143 3.36 21.29 -5.14
N LEU A 144 2.42 20.96 -4.26
CA LEU A 144 0.99 20.85 -4.56
C LEU A 144 0.19 22.08 -4.07
N ASP A 145 0.87 23.19 -3.76
CA ASP A 145 0.27 24.44 -3.29
C ASP A 145 -0.70 24.27 -2.10
N MET A 146 -0.42 23.32 -1.21
CA MET A 146 -1.20 23.08 0.00
C MET A 146 -0.90 24.16 1.05
N ASP A 147 -1.94 24.68 1.70
CA ASP A 147 -1.78 25.63 2.80
C ASP A 147 -0.97 24.98 3.95
N PRO A 148 -0.01 25.69 4.59
CA PRO A 148 0.86 25.09 5.58
C PRO A 148 0.18 24.74 6.91
N ILE A 149 -1.01 25.26 7.23
CA ILE A 149 -1.71 25.02 8.50
C ILE A 149 -2.99 24.18 8.36
N GLU A 150 -3.55 24.08 7.14
CA GLU A 150 -4.78 23.32 6.92
C GLU A 150 -4.52 21.79 6.90
N PRO A 151 -5.46 20.99 7.44
CA PRO A 151 -5.34 19.53 7.42
C PRO A 151 -5.54 18.96 6.01
N VAL A 152 -4.97 17.78 5.75
CA VAL A 152 -5.29 17.01 4.55
C VAL A 152 -6.65 16.34 4.76
N VAL A 153 -7.73 16.90 4.18
CA VAL A 153 -9.10 16.47 4.48
C VAL A 153 -9.31 14.99 4.09
N ASP A 154 -9.29 14.70 2.78
CA ASP A 154 -9.36 13.34 2.25
C ASP A 154 -7.96 12.87 1.82
N LEU A 155 -7.29 12.14 2.71
CA LEU A 155 -5.95 11.62 2.44
C LEU A 155 -5.98 10.50 1.40
N THR A 156 -7.07 9.73 1.34
CA THR A 156 -7.22 8.62 0.39
C THR A 156 -7.34 9.17 -1.01
N GLU A 157 -8.30 10.09 -1.24
CA GLU A 157 -8.47 10.77 -2.52
C GLU A 157 -7.20 11.51 -2.93
N PHE A 158 -6.52 12.16 -1.97
CA PHE A 158 -5.24 12.80 -2.22
C PHE A 158 -4.20 11.80 -2.76
N VAL A 159 -3.97 10.68 -2.09
CA VAL A 159 -2.98 9.67 -2.53
C VAL A 159 -3.37 9.05 -3.88
N GLU A 160 -4.66 8.81 -4.10
CA GLU A 160 -5.14 8.29 -5.38
C GLU A 160 -4.98 9.30 -6.53
N SER A 161 -5.13 10.60 -6.26
CA SER A 161 -4.89 11.64 -7.26
C SER A 161 -3.41 11.75 -7.66
N LEU A 162 -2.48 11.30 -6.81
CA LEU A 162 -1.06 11.13 -7.18
C LEU A 162 -0.80 9.89 -8.04
N GLY A 163 -1.82 9.04 -8.23
CA GLY A 163 -1.79 7.89 -9.10
C GLY A 163 -1.51 6.55 -8.41
N TYR A 164 -1.61 6.49 -7.08
CA TYR A 164 -1.40 5.31 -6.26
C TYR A 164 -2.73 4.81 -5.73
N ALA A 165 -3.15 3.61 -6.11
CA ALA A 165 -4.43 3.06 -5.66
C ALA A 165 -4.34 2.60 -4.20
N VAL A 166 -5.37 2.91 -3.41
CA VAL A 166 -5.42 2.62 -1.97
C VAL A 166 -6.61 1.71 -1.67
N GLU A 167 -6.37 0.59 -0.99
CA GLU A 167 -7.45 -0.29 -0.51
C GLU A 167 -7.35 -0.45 1.01
N TYR A 168 -8.49 -0.37 1.68
CA TYR A 168 -8.62 -0.72 3.10
C TYR A 168 -9.14 -2.15 3.20
N ARG A 169 -8.44 -3.02 3.93
CA ARG A 169 -8.85 -4.42 4.14
C ARG A 169 -8.30 -5.00 5.43
N PRO A 170 -8.85 -6.10 5.96
CA PRO A 170 -8.25 -6.80 7.08
C PRO A 170 -6.86 -7.31 6.70
N LEU A 171 -5.86 -6.97 7.51
CA LEU A 171 -4.50 -7.48 7.45
C LEU A 171 -4.16 -8.20 8.77
N PRO A 172 -3.07 -8.99 8.84
CA PRO A 172 -2.60 -9.56 10.11
C PRO A 172 -2.47 -8.49 11.20
N SER A 173 -2.70 -8.87 12.46
CA SER A 173 -2.83 -7.92 13.58
C SER A 173 -1.57 -7.08 13.85
N ASP A 174 -0.41 -7.54 13.40
CA ASP A 174 0.88 -6.88 13.52
C ASP A 174 1.30 -6.16 12.23
N VAL A 175 0.43 -6.10 11.21
CA VAL A 175 0.67 -5.43 9.93
C VAL A 175 -0.31 -4.27 9.79
N HIS A 176 0.20 -3.06 9.65
CA HIS A 176 -0.62 -1.84 9.53
C HIS A 176 -0.83 -1.45 8.06
N GLY A 177 0.20 -1.63 7.23
CA GLY A 177 0.20 -1.25 5.83
C GLY A 177 1.06 -2.18 4.98
N ILE A 178 0.73 -2.27 3.68
CA ILE A 178 1.52 -2.98 2.69
C ILE A 178 1.55 -2.16 1.40
N SER A 179 2.73 -1.81 0.90
CA SER A 179 2.91 -1.21 -0.43
C SER A 179 3.56 -2.20 -1.39
N VAL A 180 2.91 -2.41 -2.53
CA VAL A 180 3.29 -3.42 -3.52
C VAL A 180 3.62 -2.75 -4.86
N PRO A 181 4.88 -2.78 -5.30
CA PRO A 181 5.28 -2.18 -6.58
C PRO A 181 5.17 -3.16 -7.77
N GLU A 182 4.90 -2.62 -8.95
CA GLU A 182 5.16 -3.27 -10.25
C GLU A 182 5.88 -2.32 -11.21
N GLU A 183 6.98 -2.78 -11.82
CA GLU A 183 7.72 -2.05 -12.86
C GLU A 183 7.20 -2.40 -14.27
N TRP A 184 6.85 -1.36 -15.03
CA TRP A 184 6.22 -1.45 -16.35
C TRP A 184 6.68 -0.28 -17.23
N ASP A 185 7.38 -0.60 -18.33
CA ASP A 185 7.86 0.36 -19.33
C ASP A 185 8.56 1.63 -18.77
N GLY A 186 9.32 1.47 -17.67
CA GLY A 186 10.04 2.56 -17.02
C GLY A 186 9.20 3.43 -16.07
N PHE A 187 7.98 2.99 -15.77
CA PHE A 187 7.09 3.52 -14.74
C PHE A 187 6.94 2.48 -13.62
N THR A 188 6.74 2.93 -12.38
CA THR A 188 6.49 2.06 -11.22
C THR A 188 5.05 2.30 -10.74
N ALA A 189 4.20 1.28 -10.86
CA ALA A 189 2.88 1.26 -10.23
C ALA A 189 2.99 0.84 -8.78
N TRP A 190 2.05 1.31 -7.96
CA TRP A 190 1.93 0.91 -6.57
C TRP A 190 0.47 0.65 -6.23
N ILE A 191 0.25 -0.40 -5.44
CA ILE A 191 -0.98 -0.62 -4.66
C ILE A 191 -0.61 -0.49 -3.19
N ILE A 192 -1.36 0.32 -2.46
CA ILE A 192 -1.22 0.51 -1.02
C ILE A 192 -2.41 -0.17 -0.34
N LEU A 193 -2.13 -1.12 0.54
CA LEU A 193 -3.13 -1.76 1.40
C LEU A 193 -3.00 -1.19 2.81
N ILE A 194 -4.12 -0.79 3.41
CA ILE A 194 -4.18 -0.29 4.79
C ILE A 194 -5.04 -1.23 5.63
N ASN A 195 -4.58 -1.56 6.84
CA ASN A 195 -5.32 -2.44 7.73
C ASN A 195 -6.64 -1.78 8.19
N SER A 196 -7.77 -2.31 7.72
CA SER A 196 -9.09 -1.81 8.10
C SER A 196 -9.38 -1.98 9.59
N GLU A 197 -8.71 -2.92 10.27
CA GLU A 197 -8.88 -3.17 11.71
C GLU A 197 -8.21 -2.11 12.59
N ASP A 198 -7.39 -1.23 12.03
CA ASP A 198 -6.81 -0.11 12.78
C ASP A 198 -7.82 1.02 12.99
N GLY A 199 -7.61 1.82 14.05
CA GLY A 199 -8.42 3.01 14.26
C GLY A 199 -8.15 4.09 13.21
N TRP A 200 -9.13 4.94 12.93
CA TRP A 200 -9.10 5.95 11.87
C TRP A 200 -7.81 6.80 11.82
N GLY A 201 -7.37 7.34 12.96
CA GLY A 201 -6.14 8.15 13.02
C GLY A 201 -4.86 7.35 12.77
N ARG A 202 -4.86 6.03 13.04
CA ARG A 202 -3.74 5.14 12.72
C ARG A 202 -3.76 4.77 11.23
N GLN A 203 -4.91 4.43 10.67
CA GLN A 203 -5.07 4.18 9.24
C GLN A 203 -4.54 5.35 8.39
N ARG A 204 -4.87 6.59 8.77
CA ARG A 204 -4.38 7.80 8.09
C ARG A 204 -2.87 7.99 8.26
N PHE A 205 -2.35 7.74 9.46
CA PHE A 205 -0.91 7.79 9.70
C PHE A 205 -0.15 6.78 8.83
N THR A 206 -0.62 5.53 8.81
CA THR A 206 -0.04 4.47 7.97
C THR A 206 -0.14 4.82 6.49
N LEU A 207 -1.26 5.36 6.00
CA LEU A 207 -1.36 5.78 4.60
C LEU A 207 -0.33 6.87 4.24
N ALA A 208 -0.11 7.85 5.12
CA ALA A 208 0.92 8.86 4.91
C ALA A 208 2.35 8.26 5.00
N HIS A 209 2.56 7.26 5.86
CA HIS A 209 3.81 6.53 5.99
C HIS A 209 4.13 5.75 4.70
N GLU A 210 3.17 4.98 4.19
CA GLU A 210 3.27 4.24 2.92
C GLU A 210 3.50 5.18 1.72
N LEU A 211 2.83 6.34 1.70
CA LEU A 211 3.10 7.36 0.69
C LEU A 211 4.58 7.81 0.69
N CYS A 212 5.21 7.96 1.86
CA CYS A 212 6.63 8.31 1.92
C CYS A 212 7.50 7.27 1.22
N HIS A 213 7.25 5.99 1.48
CA HIS A 213 7.98 4.90 0.85
C HIS A 213 7.85 4.90 -0.68
N VAL A 214 6.62 5.09 -1.16
CA VAL A 214 6.32 5.24 -2.59
C VAL A 214 7.09 6.42 -3.19
N LEU A 215 7.11 7.58 -2.52
CA LEU A 215 7.79 8.78 -2.99
C LEU A 215 9.32 8.66 -2.97
N GLN A 216 9.87 7.97 -1.96
CA GLN A 216 11.30 7.67 -1.87
C GLN A 216 11.76 6.70 -2.95
N ARG A 217 10.81 6.04 -3.63
CA ARG A 217 11.06 4.98 -4.60
C ARG A 217 12.00 3.96 -3.96
N ASP A 218 11.59 3.42 -2.83
CA ASP A 218 12.17 2.21 -2.25
C ASP A 218 11.86 1.02 -3.20
N ALA A 219 12.38 1.13 -4.42
CA ALA A 219 11.95 0.38 -5.58
C ALA A 219 12.59 -1.00 -5.55
N GLY A 220 11.75 -2.00 -5.77
CA GLY A 220 12.17 -3.40 -5.95
C GLY A 220 11.65 -4.37 -4.91
N HIS A 221 11.02 -3.91 -3.82
CA HIS A 221 10.54 -4.78 -2.75
C HIS A 221 9.14 -4.41 -2.25
N VAL A 222 8.39 -5.40 -1.77
CA VAL A 222 7.19 -5.16 -0.95
C VAL A 222 7.64 -4.45 0.31
N ILE A 223 6.86 -3.46 0.68
CA ILE A 223 7.03 -2.74 1.93
C ILE A 223 5.89 -3.19 2.82
N VAL A 224 6.22 -3.60 4.04
CA VAL A 224 5.26 -4.08 5.04
C VAL A 224 5.52 -3.30 6.32
N ASP A 225 4.63 -2.38 6.65
CA ASP A 225 4.64 -1.68 7.93
C ASP A 225 4.15 -2.63 9.03
N ARG A 226 5.05 -2.99 9.94
CA ARG A 226 4.76 -3.87 11.09
C ARG A 226 4.80 -3.10 12.41
N ALA A 227 4.01 -3.58 13.37
CA ALA A 227 3.95 -3.02 14.72
C ALA A 227 5.29 -3.03 15.47
N THR A 228 6.25 -3.88 15.07
CA THR A 228 7.63 -3.81 15.57
C THR A 228 8.43 -2.79 14.77
N VAL A 229 8.93 -1.75 15.45
CA VAL A 229 9.81 -0.73 14.85
C VAL A 229 11.03 -1.42 14.26
N ASP A 230 11.06 -1.52 12.93
CA ASP A 230 12.29 -1.86 12.23
C ASP A 230 13.18 -0.61 12.30
N ASP A 231 14.35 -0.70 12.94
CA ASP A 231 15.28 0.44 13.14
C ASP A 231 16.02 0.80 11.83
N ARG A 232 15.35 0.59 10.69
CA ARG A 232 15.84 0.97 9.37
C ARG A 232 15.62 2.46 9.18
N ARG A 233 16.58 3.03 8.47
CA ARG A 233 16.57 4.43 8.06
C ARG A 233 15.29 4.81 7.29
N ALA A 234 14.78 3.92 6.43
CA ALA A 234 13.58 4.17 5.64
C ALA A 234 12.34 4.39 6.55
N GLU A 235 12.10 3.50 7.51
CA GLU A 235 11.00 3.62 8.49
C GLU A 235 11.05 4.93 9.27
N ARG A 236 12.24 5.32 9.77
CA ARG A 236 12.39 6.60 10.49
C ARG A 236 12.09 7.81 9.61
N ILE A 237 12.39 7.73 8.32
CA ILE A 237 12.06 8.78 7.35
C ILE A 237 10.55 8.79 7.09
N ALA A 238 9.92 7.62 6.91
CA ALA A 238 8.50 7.47 6.66
C ALA A 238 7.64 7.93 7.85
N ASP A 239 7.99 7.54 9.08
CA ASP A 239 7.36 8.03 10.31
C ASP A 239 7.48 9.55 10.45
N SER A 240 8.68 10.08 10.18
CA SER A 240 8.89 11.53 10.24
C SER A 240 8.09 12.25 9.17
N PHE A 241 8.04 11.72 7.94
CA PHE A 241 7.23 12.27 6.86
C PHE A 241 5.74 12.26 7.25
N ALA A 242 5.20 11.12 7.68
CA ALA A 242 3.79 10.96 8.01
C ALA A 242 3.34 11.96 9.08
N ARG A 243 4.15 12.15 10.13
CA ARG A 243 3.87 13.16 11.18
C ARG A 243 3.82 14.57 10.61
N HIS A 244 4.86 15.01 9.91
CA HIS A 244 4.96 16.39 9.42
C HIS A 244 4.03 16.68 8.24
N PHE A 245 3.65 15.66 7.46
CA PHE A 245 2.72 15.81 6.35
C PHE A 245 1.29 16.01 6.86
N LEU A 246 0.89 15.25 7.87
CA LEU A 246 -0.44 15.34 8.48
C LEU A 246 -0.55 16.49 9.48
N LEU A 247 0.49 16.75 10.27
CA LEU A 247 0.54 17.80 11.28
C LEU A 247 1.86 18.56 11.15
N THR A 248 1.83 19.64 10.37
CA THR A 248 3.01 20.49 10.12
C THR A 248 3.48 21.21 11.38
N ASN A 249 4.74 21.64 11.42
CA ASN A 249 5.26 22.46 12.52
C ASN A 249 4.49 23.79 12.64
N GLU A 250 4.10 24.37 11.51
CA GLU A 250 3.26 25.57 11.44
C GLU A 250 1.88 25.32 12.07
N SER A 251 1.27 24.16 11.84
CA SER A 251 0.00 23.76 12.45
C SER A 251 0.12 23.61 13.97
N VAL A 252 1.18 22.96 14.43
CA VAL A 252 1.47 22.79 15.87
C VAL A 252 1.63 24.16 16.53
N ASP A 253 2.48 25.02 15.96
CA ASP A 253 2.72 26.36 16.48
C ASP A 253 1.44 27.20 16.50
N ASN A 254 0.61 27.11 15.45
CA ASN A 254 -0.67 27.81 15.39
C ASN A 254 -1.64 27.31 16.47
N ALA A 255 -1.73 25.99 16.66
CA ALA A 255 -2.57 25.39 17.70
C ALA A 255 -2.12 25.80 19.11
N LEU A 256 -0.81 25.77 19.38
CA LEU A 256 -0.25 26.16 20.68
C LEU A 256 -0.43 27.64 20.98
N LYS A 257 -0.25 28.52 19.98
CA LYS A 257 -0.51 29.96 20.12
C LYS A 257 -1.98 30.25 20.39
N SER A 258 -2.88 29.52 19.72
CA SER A 258 -4.33 29.68 19.86
C SER A 258 -4.84 29.14 21.19
N TYR A 259 -4.28 28.03 21.69
CA TYR A 259 -4.70 27.40 22.94
C TYR A 259 -4.13 28.11 24.18
N GLY A 260 -2.83 28.46 24.17
CA GLY A 260 -2.14 29.04 25.32
C GLY A 260 -1.34 28.02 26.14
N HIS A 261 -1.18 28.27 27.44
CA HIS A 261 -0.38 27.41 28.32
C HIS A 261 -1.14 26.12 28.70
N VAL A 262 -0.44 24.99 28.71
CA VAL A 262 -0.96 23.65 28.99
C VAL A 262 -0.11 22.98 30.08
N ASP A 263 -0.60 23.04 31.32
CA ASP A 263 0.06 22.49 32.50
C ASP A 263 -0.78 21.44 33.25
N SER A 264 -2.00 21.18 32.76
CA SER A 264 -2.92 20.21 33.36
C SER A 264 -3.34 19.11 32.38
N TRP A 265 -3.73 17.97 32.96
CA TRP A 265 -4.31 16.82 32.24
C TRP A 265 -5.45 17.22 31.30
N LYS A 266 -6.43 17.98 31.83
CA LYS A 266 -7.63 18.36 31.09
C LYS A 266 -7.28 19.21 29.86
N GLN A 267 -6.38 20.17 30.02
CA GLN A 267 -5.95 21.02 28.91
C GLN A 267 -5.20 20.23 27.83
N ALA A 268 -4.31 19.31 28.25
CA ALA A 268 -3.62 18.44 27.31
C ALA A 268 -4.61 17.54 26.56
N ALA A 269 -5.61 16.99 27.24
CA ALA A 269 -6.64 16.18 26.61
C ALA A 269 -7.46 16.97 25.57
N GLU A 270 -7.85 18.21 25.88
CA GLU A 270 -8.53 19.12 24.95
C GLU A 270 -7.68 19.45 23.71
N LEU A 271 -6.41 19.84 23.90
CA LEU A 271 -5.49 20.15 22.80
C LEU A 271 -5.23 18.92 21.92
N ILE A 272 -4.85 17.79 22.54
CA ILE A 272 -4.49 16.57 21.82
C ILE A 272 -5.69 16.01 21.06
N SER A 273 -6.87 15.94 21.68
CA SER A 273 -8.07 15.48 20.97
C SER A 273 -8.45 16.40 19.80
N SER A 274 -8.26 17.71 19.94
CA SER A 274 -8.49 18.66 18.84
C SER A 274 -7.52 18.44 17.68
N LEU A 275 -6.23 18.27 17.96
CA LEU A 275 -5.23 17.96 16.93
C LEU A 275 -5.52 16.62 16.24
N MET A 276 -5.82 15.57 17.02
CA MET A 276 -6.14 14.25 16.49
C MET A 276 -7.35 14.28 15.56
N LEU A 277 -8.44 14.95 15.95
CA LEU A 277 -9.67 14.98 15.16
C LEU A 277 -9.59 15.93 13.96
N ASN A 278 -8.90 17.07 14.09
CA ASN A 278 -8.82 18.06 13.01
C ASN A 278 -7.83 17.64 11.92
N TYR A 279 -6.70 17.06 12.29
CA TYR A 279 -5.64 16.65 11.33
C TYR A 279 -5.70 15.16 10.97
N GLY A 280 -6.48 14.38 11.72
CA GLY A 280 -6.59 12.94 11.54
C GLY A 280 -5.28 12.22 11.76
N ILE A 281 -4.58 12.60 12.83
CA ILE A 281 -3.29 12.07 13.26
C ILE A 281 -3.46 11.19 14.50
N SER A 282 -2.59 10.18 14.66
CA SER A 282 -2.62 9.29 15.82
C SER A 282 -2.19 10.01 17.11
N ARG A 283 -2.60 9.49 18.28
CA ARG A 283 -2.21 10.03 19.59
C ARG A 283 -0.69 10.09 19.72
N ASP A 284 0.00 9.01 19.38
CA ASP A 284 1.45 8.90 19.59
C ASP A 284 2.19 9.88 18.68
N ALA A 285 1.78 9.98 17.41
CA ALA A 285 2.30 10.97 16.47
C ALA A 285 2.06 12.42 16.94
N THR A 286 0.88 12.71 17.52
CA THR A 286 0.56 14.02 18.10
C THR A 286 1.49 14.35 19.28
N LEU A 287 1.67 13.40 20.20
CA LEU A 287 2.55 13.57 21.36
C LEU A 287 3.99 13.82 20.94
N ILE A 288 4.49 13.08 19.94
CA ILE A 288 5.84 13.27 19.40
C ILE A 288 5.96 14.67 18.78
N ALA A 289 4.97 15.11 17.97
CA ALA A 289 4.99 16.45 17.37
C ALA A 289 5.00 17.57 18.43
N LEU A 290 4.19 17.44 19.49
CA LEU A 290 4.17 18.40 20.60
C LEU A 290 5.50 18.43 21.38
N ARG A 291 6.14 17.28 21.62
CA ARG A 291 7.45 17.19 22.29
C ARG A 291 8.60 17.74 21.45
N GLU A 292 8.49 17.65 20.14
CA GLU A 292 9.50 18.16 19.20
C GLU A 292 9.37 19.65 18.93
N SER A 293 8.22 20.26 19.26
CA SER A 293 8.02 21.70 19.21
C SER A 293 9.04 22.43 20.08
N GLN A 294 9.53 23.57 19.60
CA GLN A 294 10.37 24.46 20.39
C GLN A 294 9.56 25.31 21.37
N ASP A 295 8.23 25.27 21.31
CA ASP A 295 7.34 26.06 22.17
C ASP A 295 7.12 25.35 23.52
N GLN A 296 7.54 26.01 24.60
CA GLN A 296 7.46 25.51 25.98
C GLN A 296 6.08 25.71 26.64
N ARG A 297 5.04 26.06 25.87
CA ARG A 297 3.67 26.21 26.39
C ARG A 297 3.10 24.94 26.96
N VAL A 298 3.56 23.76 26.54
CA VAL A 298 3.07 22.47 27.03
C VAL A 298 4.10 21.84 27.95
N THR A 299 3.66 21.46 29.15
CA THR A 299 4.53 20.78 30.11
C THR A 299 4.65 19.28 29.80
N GLU A 300 5.84 18.69 30.01
CA GLU A 300 6.05 17.25 29.79
C GLU A 300 5.13 16.40 30.67
N SER A 301 4.88 16.81 31.91
CA SER A 301 3.96 16.11 32.83
C SER A 301 2.54 16.01 32.29
N ALA A 302 2.07 17.01 31.53
CA ALA A 302 0.75 16.99 30.92
C ALA A 302 0.70 16.03 29.72
N LEU A 303 1.76 16.01 28.89
CA LEU A 303 1.90 15.08 27.76
C LEU A 303 2.04 13.62 28.22
N ASP A 304 2.84 13.37 29.26
CA ASP A 304 3.04 12.05 29.84
C ASP A 304 1.73 11.44 30.31
N SER A 305 0.88 12.24 30.95
CA SER A 305 -0.46 11.80 31.38
C SER A 305 -1.29 11.28 30.19
N CYS A 306 -1.18 11.91 29.01
CA CYS A 306 -1.89 11.49 27.79
C CYS A 306 -1.28 10.25 27.15
N SER A 307 0.03 10.04 27.28
CA SER A 307 0.69 8.84 26.75
C SER A 307 0.24 7.55 27.44
N GLN A 308 -0.10 7.62 28.73
CA GLN A 308 -0.36 6.45 29.58
C GLN A 308 -1.81 5.98 29.60
N VAL A 309 -2.74 6.74 29.03
CA VAL A 309 -4.16 6.38 29.03
C VAL A 309 -4.68 6.03 27.64
N PRO A 310 -5.75 5.20 27.53
CA PRO A 310 -6.40 4.94 26.25
C PRO A 310 -6.92 6.22 25.58
N VAL A 311 -6.93 6.24 24.25
CA VAL A 311 -7.49 7.36 23.46
C VAL A 311 -8.93 7.68 23.86
N SER A 312 -9.75 6.65 24.15
CA SER A 312 -11.13 6.84 24.60
C SER A 312 -11.24 7.62 25.91
N THR A 313 -10.24 7.55 26.79
CA THR A 313 -10.19 8.36 28.03
C THR A 313 -9.88 9.82 27.71
N ILE A 314 -8.94 10.09 26.80
CA ILE A 314 -8.62 11.45 26.32
C ILE A 314 -9.87 12.09 25.71
N MET A 315 -10.55 11.35 24.82
CA MET A 315 -11.75 11.83 24.13
C MET A 315 -12.93 12.06 25.09
N ARG A 316 -13.05 11.26 26.16
CA ARG A 316 -14.09 11.47 27.17
C ARG A 316 -13.81 12.71 28.01
N GLU A 317 -12.56 12.91 28.42
CA GLU A 317 -12.14 14.09 29.18
C GLU A 317 -12.41 15.38 28.40
N SER A 318 -12.12 15.39 27.10
CA SER A 318 -12.35 16.56 26.24
C SER A 318 -13.79 16.71 25.74
N GLY A 319 -14.69 15.77 26.07
CA GLY A 319 -16.07 15.76 25.59
C GLY A 319 -16.24 15.43 24.09
N ARG A 320 -15.20 14.88 23.45
CA ARG A 320 -15.14 14.58 22.00
C ARG A 320 -15.35 13.09 21.67
N ILE A 321 -15.86 12.30 22.61
CA ILE A 321 -16.02 10.85 22.44
C ILE A 321 -16.96 10.49 21.28
N HIS A 322 -18.01 11.27 21.03
CA HIS A 322 -18.95 11.02 19.95
C HIS A 322 -18.30 11.23 18.58
N ASP A 323 -17.63 12.35 18.37
CA ASP A 323 -16.86 12.63 17.15
C ASP A 323 -15.84 11.50 16.87
N TRP A 324 -15.11 11.06 17.91
CA TRP A 324 -14.13 9.99 17.75
C TRP A 324 -14.79 8.64 17.37
N MET A 325 -15.96 8.32 17.94
CA MET A 325 -16.70 7.11 17.58
C MET A 325 -17.22 7.17 16.15
N GLU A 326 -17.73 8.33 15.70
CA GLU A 326 -18.18 8.55 14.34
C GLU A 326 -17.03 8.35 13.33
N MET A 327 -15.85 8.91 13.61
CA MET A 327 -14.67 8.70 12.75
C MET A 327 -14.22 7.23 12.68
N ASN A 328 -14.47 6.44 13.72
CA ASN A 328 -14.12 5.01 13.75
C ASN A 328 -15.27 4.08 13.34
N GLN A 329 -16.40 4.60 12.84
CA GLN A 329 -17.56 3.78 12.47
C GLN A 329 -17.26 2.81 11.31
N THR A 330 -16.29 3.16 10.47
CA THR A 330 -15.84 2.37 9.32
C THR A 330 -14.70 1.40 9.65
N ARG A 331 -14.29 1.32 10.94
CA ARG A 331 -13.28 0.36 11.38
C ARG A 331 -13.75 -1.08 11.12
N GLY A 332 -12.87 -1.88 10.55
CA GLY A 332 -13.11 -3.26 10.12
C GLY A 332 -13.87 -3.37 8.79
N VAL A 333 -14.25 -2.26 8.16
CA VAL A 333 -14.91 -2.26 6.85
C VAL A 333 -13.84 -2.18 5.76
N SER A 334 -13.99 -3.02 4.73
CA SER A 334 -13.11 -2.98 3.55
C SER A 334 -13.62 -1.95 2.54
N PHE A 335 -12.70 -1.19 1.94
CA PHE A 335 -13.01 -0.20 0.91
C PHE A 335 -12.05 -0.39 -0.26
N PRO A 336 -12.57 -0.66 -1.48
CA PRO A 336 -11.73 -0.75 -2.67
C PRO A 336 -11.20 0.65 -3.05
N SER A 337 -10.13 0.67 -3.84
CA SER A 337 -9.63 1.90 -4.46
C SER A 337 -10.71 2.52 -5.36
N ALA A 338 -11.10 3.76 -5.08
CA ALA A 338 -12.12 4.46 -5.87
C ALA A 338 -11.60 4.68 -7.29
N ARG A 339 -10.34 5.12 -7.43
CA ARG A 339 -9.66 5.30 -8.71
C ARG A 339 -9.63 4.02 -9.54
N LEU A 340 -9.18 2.91 -8.97
CA LEU A 340 -9.09 1.64 -9.70
C LEU A 340 -10.47 1.08 -10.01
N THR A 341 -11.46 1.29 -9.12
CA THR A 341 -12.86 0.93 -9.36
C THR A 341 -13.42 1.66 -10.58
N THR A 342 -13.29 2.98 -10.64
CA THR A 342 -13.73 3.78 -11.80
C THR A 342 -13.06 3.31 -13.09
N GLN A 343 -11.74 3.16 -13.07
CA GLN A 343 -10.95 2.73 -14.22
C GLN A 343 -11.36 1.33 -14.72
N ALA A 344 -11.61 0.39 -13.80
CA ALA A 344 -12.07 -0.96 -14.14
C ALA A 344 -13.50 -0.96 -14.70
N LEU A 345 -14.43 -0.23 -14.08
CA LEU A 345 -15.81 -0.14 -14.54
C LEU A 345 -15.93 0.50 -15.91
N ASP A 346 -15.15 1.55 -16.17
CA ASP A 346 -15.11 2.19 -17.49
C ASP A 346 -14.63 1.24 -18.58
N ALA A 347 -13.53 0.50 -18.32
CA ALA A 347 -13.02 -0.50 -19.26
C ALA A 347 -14.00 -1.68 -19.45
N TYR A 348 -14.67 -2.11 -18.38
CA TYR A 348 -15.69 -3.16 -18.42
C TYR A 348 -16.91 -2.74 -19.23
N SER A 349 -17.34 -1.48 -19.11
CA SER A 349 -18.45 -0.92 -19.90
C SER A 349 -18.19 -0.96 -21.41
N LYS A 350 -16.91 -1.04 -21.83
CA LYS A 350 -16.49 -1.18 -23.23
C LYS A 350 -16.23 -2.63 -23.65
N GLY A 351 -16.41 -3.59 -22.75
CA GLY A 351 -16.15 -5.01 -22.99
C GLY A 351 -14.67 -5.36 -23.14
N LEU A 352 -13.76 -4.52 -22.63
CA LEU A 352 -12.31 -4.68 -22.81
C LEU A 352 -11.65 -5.47 -21.68
N ILE A 353 -12.31 -5.55 -20.53
CA ILE A 353 -11.90 -6.42 -19.41
C ILE A 353 -13.06 -7.35 -19.03
N SER A 354 -12.73 -8.43 -18.33
CA SER A 354 -13.71 -9.43 -17.90
C SER A 354 -14.39 -9.04 -16.59
N LEU A 355 -15.53 -9.68 -16.29
CA LEU A 355 -16.14 -9.59 -14.96
C LEU A 355 -15.19 -10.05 -13.84
N GLN A 356 -14.30 -11.01 -14.11
CA GLN A 356 -13.28 -11.42 -13.14
C GLN A 356 -12.35 -10.25 -12.76
N SER A 357 -11.94 -9.45 -13.76
CA SER A 357 -11.09 -8.28 -13.52
C SER A 357 -11.79 -7.21 -12.67
N VAL A 358 -13.10 -7.02 -12.88
CA VAL A 358 -13.90 -6.15 -12.02
C VAL A 358 -14.04 -6.75 -10.62
N ALA A 359 -14.30 -8.05 -10.53
CA ALA A 359 -14.47 -8.76 -9.27
C ALA A 359 -13.21 -8.71 -8.40
N ASP A 360 -12.02 -8.81 -9.01
CA ASP A 360 -10.74 -8.67 -8.33
C ASP A 360 -10.62 -7.31 -7.61
N VAL A 361 -11.20 -6.24 -8.17
CA VAL A 361 -11.17 -4.87 -7.61
C VAL A 361 -12.23 -4.65 -6.54
N ILE A 362 -13.50 -4.98 -6.82
CA ILE A 362 -14.62 -4.56 -5.96
C ILE A 362 -15.10 -5.63 -4.97
N SER A 363 -14.67 -6.88 -5.16
CA SER A 363 -15.24 -8.05 -4.46
C SER A 363 -14.23 -9.13 -4.14
N ASN A 364 -12.93 -8.80 -4.10
CA ASN A 364 -11.85 -9.75 -3.77
C ASN A 364 -11.89 -11.03 -4.65
N GLY A 365 -12.25 -10.88 -5.93
CA GLY A 365 -12.29 -11.94 -6.93
C GLY A 365 -13.61 -12.73 -7.00
N ASP A 366 -14.61 -12.43 -6.17
CA ASP A 366 -15.92 -13.10 -6.19
C ASP A 366 -16.82 -12.55 -7.31
N THR A 367 -16.82 -13.22 -8.46
CA THR A 367 -17.62 -12.83 -9.62
C THR A 367 -19.12 -12.82 -9.38
N LEU A 368 -19.64 -13.69 -8.50
CA LEU A 368 -21.07 -13.70 -8.17
C LEU A 368 -21.42 -12.49 -7.33
N HIS A 369 -20.57 -12.14 -6.35
CA HIS A 369 -20.76 -10.94 -5.55
C HIS A 369 -20.66 -9.67 -6.40
N ALA A 370 -19.65 -9.58 -7.26
CA ALA A 370 -19.50 -8.47 -8.21
C ALA A 370 -20.71 -8.32 -9.13
N ALA A 371 -21.19 -9.41 -9.73
CA ALA A 371 -22.38 -9.37 -10.60
C ALA A 371 -23.62 -8.84 -9.85
N ASN A 372 -23.83 -9.27 -8.61
CA ASN A 372 -24.96 -8.77 -7.82
C ASN A 372 -24.82 -7.27 -7.51
N GLN A 373 -23.63 -6.80 -7.10
CA GLN A 373 -23.37 -5.37 -6.85
C GLN A 373 -23.60 -4.54 -8.13
N LEU A 374 -23.15 -5.03 -9.28
CA LEU A 374 -23.34 -4.37 -10.57
C LEU A 374 -24.81 -4.31 -10.98
N ARG A 375 -25.58 -5.40 -10.75
CA ARG A 375 -27.02 -5.42 -11.02
C ARG A 375 -27.76 -4.41 -10.15
N GLU A 376 -27.46 -4.35 -8.86
CA GLU A 376 -28.01 -3.35 -7.94
C GLU A 376 -27.66 -1.91 -8.35
N ALA A 377 -26.48 -1.71 -8.97
CA ALA A 377 -26.05 -0.44 -9.54
C ALA A 377 -26.61 -0.15 -10.95
N GLY A 378 -27.43 -1.04 -11.52
CA GLY A 378 -28.10 -0.84 -12.82
C GLY A 378 -27.33 -1.30 -14.05
N TRP A 379 -26.38 -2.23 -13.91
CA TRP A 379 -25.54 -2.75 -15.00
C TRP A 379 -26.05 -4.10 -15.55
N GLU A 380 -27.36 -4.34 -15.56
CA GLU A 380 -27.94 -5.66 -15.87
C GLU A 380 -27.70 -6.15 -17.32
N ASP A 381 -27.37 -5.23 -18.24
CA ASP A 381 -27.18 -5.54 -19.66
C ASP A 381 -25.72 -5.94 -20.02
N PHE A 382 -24.80 -5.97 -19.06
CA PHE A 382 -23.38 -6.24 -19.29
C PHE A 382 -23.01 -7.73 -19.15
N ALA A 383 -22.04 -8.19 -19.94
CA ALA A 383 -21.70 -9.60 -20.04
C ALA A 383 -21.22 -10.21 -18.71
N GLY A 384 -22.02 -11.12 -18.15
CA GLY A 384 -21.73 -11.83 -16.90
C GLY A 384 -22.44 -11.26 -15.66
N VAL A 385 -23.10 -10.10 -15.78
CA VAL A 385 -24.07 -9.56 -14.82
C VAL A 385 -25.45 -10.14 -15.11
#